data_AF-A0A5J4UYH3-F1
#
_entry.id   AF-A0A5J4UYH3-F1
#
_cell.length_a   1.000
_cell.length_b   1.000
_cell.length_c   1.000
_cell.angle_alpha   90.00
_cell.angle_beta   90.00
_cell.angle_gamma   90.00
#
_symmetry.space_group_name_H-M   'P 1'
#
loop_
_entity.id
_entity.type
_entity.pdbx_description
1 polymer ?
#
loop_
_entity_poly.entity_id
_entity_poly.type
_entity_poly.pdbx_seq_one_letter_code
_entity_poly.pdbx_strand_id
1 'polypeptide(L)'
;MTVPIEYNVIKGLLGLGPDILLEILSELRLVSNAVQFLDYPIAIINKNPACIEFIDIDDVQKKINKKKYVDSTISLVQVLDNGIWSIETMFQNTGGFAAIGIVRDSYDIPANAVYCDKPHTDHIAVFRGGGLTSVWYKGQGSESNSKFIDDQILRLEFDSFEGTLILFIDNVQQPVYFSGIKEKVRFIV
;
A
#
# COMPACT_ATOMS: atom_id res chain seq x y z
N MET A 1 9.92 -6.29 45.06
CA MET A 1 10.58 -6.25 43.75
C MET A 1 9.85 -5.18 42.95
N THR A 2 10.44 -4.00 42.79
CA THR A 2 9.81 -2.80 42.21
C THR A 2 10.09 -2.74 40.71
N VAL A 3 9.04 -2.63 39.90
CA VAL A 3 9.12 -2.49 38.44
C VAL A 3 9.63 -1.08 38.10
N PRO A 4 10.68 -0.91 37.27
CA PRO A 4 11.14 0.40 36.83
C PRO A 4 10.07 1.10 35.96
N ILE A 5 9.77 2.35 36.31
CA ILE A 5 8.65 3.16 35.79
C ILE A 5 9.04 3.93 34.51
N GLU A 6 10.27 3.74 34.05
CA GLU A 6 10.93 4.52 32.99
C GLU A 6 10.32 4.30 31.60
N TYR A 7 9.48 3.27 31.45
CA TYR A 7 8.84 2.90 30.18
C TYR A 7 7.32 2.69 30.28
N ASN A 8 6.70 3.05 31.42
CA ASN A 8 5.25 2.90 31.60
C ASN A 8 4.52 4.19 31.24
N VAL A 9 4.02 4.29 30.01
CA VAL A 9 3.03 5.32 29.64
C VAL A 9 1.65 4.86 30.11
N ILE A 10 1.37 5.02 31.40
CA ILE A 10 0.00 5.01 31.92
C ILE A 10 -0.37 6.47 32.19
N LYS A 11 -1.20 7.02 31.30
CA LYS A 11 -1.51 8.45 31.05
C LYS A 11 -0.45 9.12 30.16
N GLY A 12 -0.82 9.44 28.91
CA GLY A 12 0.03 10.24 28.00
C GLY A 12 0.53 11.51 28.69
N LEU A 13 1.66 12.05 28.20
CA LEU A 13 2.40 13.17 28.80
C LEU A 13 1.46 14.18 29.50
N LEU A 14 1.39 14.08 30.84
CA LEU A 14 0.53 14.90 31.65
C LEU A 14 0.98 16.36 31.54
N GLY A 15 0.16 17.20 30.91
CA GLY A 15 0.41 18.64 30.76
C GLY A 15 0.35 19.15 29.32
N LEU A 16 0.37 18.26 28.33
CA LEU A 16 0.32 18.64 26.94
C LEU A 16 -1.14 18.57 26.49
N GLY A 17 -1.72 19.75 26.27
CA GLY A 17 -3.10 19.93 25.87
C GLY A 17 -3.41 19.31 24.50
N PRO A 18 -4.58 19.62 23.90
CA PRO A 18 -4.94 19.14 22.56
C PRO A 18 -3.91 19.49 21.47
N ASP A 19 -3.01 20.45 21.75
CA ASP A 19 -1.98 20.95 20.84
C ASP A 19 -0.63 20.21 20.92
N ILE A 20 -0.54 19.07 21.62
CA ILE A 20 0.70 18.26 21.73
C ILE A 20 1.34 17.96 20.37
N LEU A 21 0.53 17.66 19.35
CA LEU A 21 1.04 17.39 18.01
C LEU A 21 1.70 18.64 17.41
N LEU A 22 1.14 19.82 17.67
CA LEU A 22 1.68 21.10 17.24
C LEU A 22 3.01 21.42 17.95
N GLU A 23 3.09 21.12 19.23
CA GLU A 23 4.30 21.31 20.04
C GLU A 23 5.43 20.39 19.54
N ILE A 24 5.14 19.10 19.32
CA ILE A 24 6.11 18.15 18.73
C ILE A 24 6.54 18.60 17.34
N LEU A 25 5.60 19.01 16.47
CA LEU A 25 5.91 19.52 15.12
C LEU A 25 6.80 20.76 15.18
N SER A 26 6.66 21.62 16.20
CA SER A 26 7.48 22.84 16.37
C SER A 26 8.94 22.56 16.75
N GLU A 27 9.20 21.40 17.36
CA GLU A 27 10.55 20.98 17.76
C GLU A 27 11.28 20.17 16.66
N LEU A 28 10.56 19.71 15.63
CA LEU A 28 11.14 18.99 14.51
C LEU A 28 12.05 19.92 13.68
N ARG A 29 13.37 19.72 13.81
CA ARG A 29 14.37 20.49 13.05
C ARG A 29 14.46 20.07 11.58
N LEU A 30 14.03 18.85 11.26
CA LEU A 30 13.97 18.29 9.92
C LEU A 30 12.75 17.38 9.83
N VAL A 31 11.83 17.68 8.91
CA VAL A 31 10.70 16.81 8.57
C VAL A 31 10.96 16.25 7.18
N SER A 32 11.57 15.07 7.11
CA SER A 32 11.91 14.44 5.83
C SER A 32 10.67 14.02 5.03
N ASN A 33 9.55 13.78 5.71
CA ASN A 33 8.31 13.38 5.05
C ASN A 33 7.07 13.88 5.81
N ALA A 34 6.62 15.09 5.47
CA ALA A 34 5.42 15.66 6.09
C ALA A 34 4.10 15.06 5.56
N VAL A 35 4.17 14.30 4.45
CA VAL A 35 3.01 13.71 3.77
C VAL A 35 2.25 12.73 4.67
N GLN A 36 2.96 12.03 5.56
CA GLN A 36 2.35 11.10 6.52
C GLN A 36 1.48 11.78 7.59
N PHE A 37 1.58 13.11 7.76
CA PHE A 37 0.74 13.87 8.70
C PHE A 37 -0.51 14.45 8.05
N LEU A 38 -0.68 14.28 6.74
CA LEU A 38 -1.86 14.75 6.02
C LEU A 38 -2.85 13.58 5.93
N ASP A 39 -4.07 13.78 6.45
CA ASP A 39 -5.17 12.85 6.21
C ASP A 39 -5.53 12.90 4.72
N TYR A 40 -5.05 11.90 3.98
CA TYR A 40 -5.45 11.68 2.60
C TYR A 40 -6.65 10.73 2.58
N PRO A 41 -7.84 11.19 2.14
CA PRO A 41 -8.96 10.29 1.99
C PRO A 41 -8.58 9.22 0.97
N ILE A 42 -8.78 7.95 1.34
CA ILE A 42 -8.65 6.87 0.39
C ILE A 42 -9.68 7.13 -0.71
N ALA A 43 -9.27 7.08 -1.96
CA ALA A 43 -10.15 7.21 -3.12
C ALA A 43 -9.69 6.21 -4.18
N ILE A 44 -10.64 5.49 -4.78
CA ILE A 44 -10.36 4.37 -5.68
C ILE A 44 -11.07 4.61 -7.02
N ILE A 45 -10.35 4.36 -8.12
CA ILE A 45 -10.90 4.44 -9.47
C ILE A 45 -11.63 3.12 -9.79
N ASN A 46 -12.95 3.15 -9.86
CA ASN A 46 -13.76 1.99 -10.23
C ASN A 46 -14.19 2.04 -11.69
N LYS A 47 -13.59 1.19 -12.53
CA LYS A 47 -13.99 1.02 -13.93
C LYS A 47 -15.07 -0.05 -14.13
N ASN A 48 -15.43 -0.78 -13.08
CA ASN A 48 -16.40 -1.87 -13.14
C ASN A 48 -17.34 -1.91 -11.91
N PRO A 49 -18.23 -0.91 -11.75
CA PRO A 49 -19.14 -0.82 -10.60
C PRO A 49 -20.16 -1.96 -10.53
N ALA A 50 -20.39 -2.68 -11.64
CA ALA A 50 -21.24 -3.87 -11.64
C ALA A 50 -20.57 -5.10 -10.98
N CYS A 51 -19.25 -5.09 -10.83
CA CYS A 51 -18.47 -6.21 -10.29
C CYS A 51 -17.78 -5.87 -8.98
N ILE A 52 -17.55 -4.59 -8.68
CA ILE A 52 -16.80 -4.15 -7.49
C ILE A 52 -17.61 -3.09 -6.75
N GLU A 53 -17.71 -3.26 -5.44
CA GLU A 53 -18.30 -2.30 -4.51
C GLU A 53 -17.31 -1.92 -3.43
N PHE A 54 -17.44 -0.68 -2.97
CA PHE A 54 -16.63 -0.13 -1.90
C PHE A 54 -17.52 0.24 -0.73
N ILE A 55 -17.02 0.01 0.47
CA ILE A 55 -17.65 0.39 1.73
C ILE A 55 -16.63 1.20 2.51
N ASP A 56 -16.99 2.41 2.87
CA ASP A 56 -16.21 3.24 3.79
C ASP A 56 -16.40 2.72 5.22
N ILE A 57 -15.29 2.58 5.94
CA ILE A 57 -15.25 2.13 7.34
C ILE A 57 -14.57 3.23 8.15
N ASP A 58 -15.34 3.85 9.03
CA ASP A 58 -14.89 4.87 9.98
C ASP A 58 -14.10 6.03 9.35
N ASP A 59 -14.39 6.37 8.09
CA ASP A 59 -13.72 7.40 7.25
C ASP A 59 -12.20 7.21 7.04
N VAL A 60 -11.59 6.18 7.63
CA VAL A 60 -10.15 5.89 7.58
C VAL A 60 -9.83 4.71 6.67
N GLN A 61 -10.76 3.76 6.53
CA GLN A 61 -10.54 2.52 5.78
C GLN A 61 -11.56 2.36 4.66
N LYS A 62 -11.15 1.62 3.61
CA LYS A 62 -12.08 1.14 2.58
C LYS A 62 -12.04 -0.36 2.48
N LYS A 63 -13.23 -0.96 2.51
CA LYS A 63 -13.43 -2.36 2.16
C LYS A 63 -13.82 -2.48 0.70
N ILE A 64 -13.15 -3.38 -0.02
CA ILE A 64 -13.40 -3.66 -1.43
C ILE A 64 -14.05 -5.04 -1.53
N ASN A 65 -15.28 -5.10 -2.03
CA ASN A 65 -16.02 -6.34 -2.23
C ASN A 65 -16.13 -6.65 -3.73
N LYS A 66 -15.75 -7.86 -4.12
CA LYS A 66 -16.00 -8.39 -5.47
C LYS A 66 -17.38 -9.08 -5.49
N LYS A 67 -18.30 -8.55 -6.31
CA LYS A 67 -19.64 -9.13 -6.54
C LYS A 67 -19.61 -10.27 -7.55
N LYS A 68 -18.60 -10.29 -8.43
CA LYS A 68 -18.42 -11.32 -9.46
C LYS A 68 -16.98 -11.81 -9.47
N TYR A 69 -16.79 -13.07 -9.84
CA TYR A 69 -15.49 -13.70 -9.99
C TYR A 69 -14.87 -13.31 -11.34
N VAL A 70 -14.49 -12.04 -11.48
CA VAL A 70 -13.77 -11.50 -12.63
C VAL A 70 -12.43 -10.97 -12.17
N ASP A 71 -11.38 -11.12 -12.97
CA ASP A 71 -10.11 -10.47 -12.68
C ASP A 71 -10.30 -8.95 -12.65
N SER A 72 -9.60 -8.30 -11.73
CA SER A 72 -9.75 -6.87 -11.51
C SER A 72 -8.47 -6.33 -10.91
N THR A 73 -7.86 -5.38 -11.60
CA THR A 73 -6.82 -4.51 -11.04
C THR A 73 -7.40 -3.11 -10.92
N ILE A 74 -7.35 -2.56 -9.72
CA ILE A 74 -7.90 -1.24 -9.42
C ILE A 74 -6.82 -0.37 -8.78
N SER A 75 -6.84 0.91 -9.13
CA SER A 75 -5.88 1.89 -8.61
C SER A 75 -6.54 2.84 -7.64
N LEU A 76 -5.77 3.26 -6.65
CA LEU A 76 -6.08 4.47 -5.90
C LEU A 76 -5.99 5.70 -6.82
N VAL A 77 -6.68 6.77 -6.43
CA VAL A 77 -6.62 8.08 -7.10
C VAL A 77 -5.33 8.82 -6.74
N GLN A 78 -4.81 8.62 -5.52
CA GLN A 78 -3.65 9.34 -5.01
C GLN A 78 -2.41 9.07 -5.85
N VAL A 79 -1.89 10.11 -6.49
CA VAL A 79 -0.63 10.10 -7.23
C VAL A 79 0.53 10.23 -6.25
N LEU A 80 1.46 9.30 -6.32
CA LEU A 80 2.68 9.25 -5.52
C LEU A 80 3.77 9.97 -6.31
N ASP A 81 4.03 11.23 -5.98
CA ASP A 81 4.96 12.11 -6.70
C ASP A 81 6.23 12.39 -5.89
N ASN A 82 6.07 12.98 -4.70
CA ASN A 82 7.16 13.36 -3.82
C ASN A 82 6.90 12.86 -2.40
N GLY A 83 7.92 12.30 -1.76
CA GLY A 83 7.86 11.78 -0.40
C GLY A 83 7.86 10.26 -0.32
N ILE A 84 7.77 9.78 0.92
CA ILE A 84 7.63 8.35 1.22
C ILE A 84 6.16 8.06 1.46
N TRP A 85 5.60 7.18 0.65
CA TRP A 85 4.18 6.83 0.68
C TRP A 85 4.00 5.41 1.18
N SER A 86 2.97 5.18 1.98
CA SER A 86 2.66 3.84 2.48
C SER A 86 1.18 3.54 2.31
N ILE A 87 0.87 2.27 2.03
CA ILE A 87 -0.48 1.73 2.11
C ILE A 87 -0.44 0.39 2.83
N GLU A 88 -1.44 0.16 3.66
CA GLU A 88 -1.68 -1.13 4.30
C GLU A 88 -2.95 -1.77 3.72
N THR A 89 -2.89 -3.08 3.51
CA THR A 89 -4.01 -3.86 3.00
C THR A 89 -4.05 -5.23 3.67
N MET A 90 -5.22 -5.82 3.70
CA MET A 90 -5.44 -7.19 4.14
C MET A 90 -6.39 -7.86 3.15
N PHE A 91 -5.99 -8.99 2.59
CA PHE A 91 -6.81 -9.75 1.66
C PHE A 91 -7.51 -10.93 2.36
N GLN A 92 -8.71 -11.27 1.89
CA GLN A 92 -9.49 -12.40 2.39
C GLN A 92 -10.19 -13.13 1.24
N ASN A 93 -10.31 -14.44 1.35
CA ASN A 93 -10.98 -15.32 0.38
C ASN A 93 -10.38 -15.21 -1.05
N THR A 94 -9.06 -15.10 -1.16
CA THR A 94 -8.42 -14.83 -2.46
C THR A 94 -8.19 -16.07 -3.31
N GLY A 95 -8.15 -17.25 -2.67
CA GLY A 95 -7.71 -18.49 -3.32
C GLY A 95 -6.25 -18.41 -3.81
N GLY A 96 -5.45 -17.49 -3.27
CA GLY A 96 -4.06 -17.27 -3.69
C GLY A 96 -3.88 -16.37 -4.92
N PHE A 97 -4.95 -15.71 -5.40
CA PHE A 97 -4.90 -14.86 -6.61
C PHE A 97 -4.83 -13.35 -6.31
N ALA A 98 -4.53 -12.95 -5.08
CA ALA A 98 -4.33 -11.55 -4.74
C ALA A 98 -2.96 -11.02 -5.18
N ALA A 99 -2.93 -9.73 -5.52
CA ALA A 99 -1.73 -8.99 -5.85
C ALA A 99 -1.85 -7.56 -5.32
N ILE A 100 -0.71 -6.95 -4.99
CA ILE A 100 -0.62 -5.56 -4.57
C ILE A 100 0.61 -4.94 -5.22
N GLY A 101 0.54 -3.67 -5.62
CA GLY A 101 1.66 -3.05 -6.30
C GLY A 101 1.43 -1.60 -6.69
N ILE A 102 2.04 -1.23 -7.81
CA ILE A 102 1.93 0.10 -8.40
C ILE A 102 1.63 0.05 -9.89
N VAL A 103 0.98 1.11 -10.36
CA VAL A 103 0.80 1.43 -11.78
C VAL A 103 1.41 2.79 -12.07
N ARG A 104 1.95 2.98 -13.27
CA ARG A 104 2.33 4.31 -13.75
C ARG A 104 1.13 5.24 -13.77
N ASP A 105 1.32 6.48 -13.31
CA ASP A 105 0.22 7.44 -13.26
C ASP A 105 -0.40 7.69 -14.64
N SER A 106 0.45 7.74 -15.68
CA SER A 106 0.07 7.93 -17.08
C SER A 106 -0.77 6.80 -17.71
N TYR A 107 -0.98 5.69 -17.00
CA TYR A 107 -1.70 4.53 -17.51
C TYR A 107 -3.10 4.41 -16.91
N ASP A 108 -4.12 4.48 -17.77
CA ASP A 108 -5.51 4.20 -17.37
C ASP A 108 -5.77 2.69 -17.44
N ILE A 109 -6.00 2.06 -16.28
CA ILE A 109 -6.28 0.63 -16.20
C ILE A 109 -7.72 0.40 -16.68
N PRO A 110 -7.96 -0.42 -17.74
CA PRO A 110 -9.31 -0.71 -18.19
C PRO A 110 -10.03 -1.69 -17.25
N ALA A 111 -11.36 -1.77 -17.39
CA ALA A 111 -12.15 -2.77 -16.67
C ALA A 111 -11.68 -4.19 -17.01
N ASN A 112 -11.64 -5.07 -16.00
CA ASN A 112 -11.22 -6.47 -16.10
C ASN A 112 -9.77 -6.68 -16.55
N ALA A 113 -8.92 -5.66 -16.43
CA ALA A 113 -7.50 -5.79 -16.70
C ALA A 113 -6.86 -6.82 -15.75
N VAL A 114 -6.05 -7.71 -16.34
CA VAL A 114 -5.16 -8.62 -15.60
C VAL A 114 -3.76 -8.02 -15.62
N TYR A 115 -3.18 -7.76 -14.45
CA TYR A 115 -1.88 -7.08 -14.33
C TYR A 115 -0.74 -7.77 -15.11
N CYS A 116 -0.80 -9.09 -15.31
CA CYS A 116 0.24 -9.86 -15.97
C CYS A 116 0.10 -9.93 -17.50
N ASP A 117 -1.06 -9.55 -18.03
CA ASP A 117 -1.33 -9.60 -19.47
C ASP A 117 -0.83 -8.35 -20.18
N LYS A 118 -0.54 -8.48 -21.48
CA LYS A 118 -0.26 -7.30 -22.31
C LYS A 118 -1.57 -6.57 -22.63
N PRO A 119 -1.56 -5.23 -22.66
CA PRO A 119 -0.41 -4.34 -22.45
C PRO A 119 -0.13 -3.98 -20.98
N HIS A 120 -0.98 -4.41 -20.04
CA HIS A 120 -0.95 -3.98 -18.64
C HIS A 120 0.38 -4.24 -17.93
N THR A 121 1.00 -5.39 -18.19
CA THR A 121 2.26 -5.81 -17.55
C THR A 121 3.45 -4.89 -17.82
N ASP A 122 3.38 -4.03 -18.85
CA ASP A 122 4.42 -3.04 -19.16
C ASP A 122 4.32 -1.77 -18.29
N HIS A 123 3.16 -1.58 -17.65
CA HIS A 123 2.82 -0.41 -16.84
C HIS A 123 2.62 -0.73 -15.35
N ILE A 124 2.51 -2.02 -15.00
CA ILE A 124 2.14 -2.50 -13.68
C ILE A 124 3.23 -3.41 -13.11
N ALA A 125 3.64 -3.13 -11.88
CA ALA A 125 4.57 -3.94 -11.10
C ALA A 125 3.87 -4.38 -9.81
N VAL A 126 3.88 -5.69 -9.51
CA VAL A 126 3.15 -6.24 -8.36
C VAL A 126 3.95 -7.27 -7.58
N PHE A 127 3.59 -7.38 -6.31
CA PHE A 127 3.81 -8.54 -5.48
C PHE A 127 2.53 -9.38 -5.45
N ARG A 128 2.63 -10.70 -5.50
CA ARG A 128 1.48 -11.61 -5.53
C ARG A 128 1.57 -12.68 -4.44
N GLY A 129 0.40 -13.08 -3.93
CA GLY A 129 0.29 -14.00 -2.81
C GLY A 129 0.53 -15.46 -3.20
N GLY A 130 -0.19 -15.98 -4.21
CA GLY A 130 -0.03 -17.36 -4.70
C GLY A 130 0.68 -17.48 -6.03
N GLY A 131 0.81 -18.70 -6.58
CA GLY A 131 1.51 -18.99 -7.84
C GLY A 131 2.96 -19.44 -7.64
N LEU A 132 3.74 -19.54 -8.73
CA LEU A 132 5.17 -19.91 -8.65
C LEU A 132 6.02 -18.73 -8.18
N THR A 133 5.79 -17.56 -8.79
CA THR A 133 6.52 -16.31 -8.56
C THR A 133 5.77 -15.38 -7.59
N SER A 134 6.49 -14.63 -6.75
CA SER A 134 5.95 -13.66 -5.78
C SER A 134 6.12 -12.21 -6.19
N VAL A 135 6.95 -11.92 -7.20
CA VAL A 135 7.17 -10.58 -7.77
C VAL A 135 6.92 -10.66 -9.28
N TRP A 136 6.26 -9.67 -9.89
CA TRP A 136 5.94 -9.66 -11.31
C TRP A 136 6.08 -8.28 -11.97
N TYR A 137 6.76 -8.22 -13.12
CA TYR A 137 6.84 -7.03 -13.98
C TYR A 137 7.25 -7.42 -15.41
N LYS A 138 6.64 -6.80 -16.44
CA LYS A 138 6.96 -7.03 -17.87
C LYS A 138 6.93 -8.50 -18.30
N GLY A 139 5.93 -9.24 -17.83
CA GLY A 139 5.76 -10.67 -18.13
C GLY A 139 6.84 -11.58 -17.52
N GLN A 140 7.65 -11.07 -16.61
CA GLN A 140 8.67 -11.83 -15.88
C GLN A 140 8.30 -11.88 -14.40
N GLY A 141 8.52 -13.03 -13.78
CA GLY A 141 8.33 -13.21 -12.35
C GLY A 141 9.57 -13.76 -11.64
N SER A 142 9.66 -13.48 -10.34
CA SER A 142 10.73 -13.97 -9.45
C SER A 142 10.12 -14.67 -8.22
N GLU A 143 10.79 -15.69 -7.69
CA GLU A 143 10.34 -16.50 -6.55
C GLU A 143 10.98 -16.08 -5.20
N SER A 144 11.72 -14.97 -5.17
CA SER A 144 12.59 -14.65 -4.05
C SER A 144 11.89 -14.10 -2.79
N ASN A 145 10.65 -13.60 -2.91
CA ASN A 145 9.88 -13.14 -1.75
C ASN A 145 8.97 -14.23 -1.20
N SER A 146 8.66 -14.13 0.09
CA SER A 146 7.63 -14.98 0.70
C SER A 146 6.29 -14.74 0.03
N LYS A 147 5.52 -15.81 -0.13
CA LYS A 147 4.15 -15.79 -0.63
C LYS A 147 3.23 -15.37 0.50
N PHE A 148 2.57 -14.22 0.37
CA PHE A 148 1.57 -13.82 1.35
C PHE A 148 0.28 -14.61 1.18
N ILE A 149 -0.42 -14.83 2.29
CA ILE A 149 -1.70 -15.52 2.34
C ILE A 149 -2.78 -14.58 2.88
N ASP A 150 -4.02 -15.05 2.89
CA ASP A 150 -5.15 -14.32 3.43
C ASP A 150 -4.93 -13.98 4.93
N ASP A 151 -5.56 -12.91 5.38
CA ASP A 151 -5.54 -12.39 6.77
C ASP A 151 -4.19 -11.87 7.27
N GLN A 152 -3.19 -11.73 6.41
CA GLN A 152 -1.94 -11.03 6.71
C GLN A 152 -2.03 -9.54 6.40
N ILE A 153 -1.34 -8.72 7.19
CA ILE A 153 -1.20 -7.29 6.90
C ILE A 153 -0.05 -7.10 5.93
N LEU A 154 -0.37 -6.56 4.75
CA LEU A 154 0.62 -6.19 3.74
C LEU A 154 0.80 -4.68 3.77
N ARG A 155 2.05 -4.25 3.87
CA ARG A 155 2.41 -2.84 3.74
C ARG A 155 3.29 -2.65 2.52
N LEU A 156 2.91 -1.74 1.63
CA LEU A 156 3.82 -1.22 0.62
C LEU A 156 4.38 0.11 1.08
N GLU A 157 5.68 0.29 0.87
CA GLU A 157 6.37 1.56 1.09
C GLU A 157 7.03 1.97 -0.22
N PHE A 158 6.61 3.12 -0.76
CA PHE A 158 7.18 3.73 -1.95
C PHE A 158 8.02 4.94 -1.54
N ASP A 159 9.31 4.90 -1.84
CA ASP A 159 10.21 6.04 -1.67
C ASP A 159 10.45 6.70 -3.04
N SER A 160 9.91 7.90 -3.25
CA SER A 160 10.08 8.64 -4.50
C SER A 160 11.49 9.18 -4.71
N PHE A 161 12.27 9.36 -3.65
CA PHE A 161 13.63 9.90 -3.72
C PHE A 161 14.61 8.83 -4.21
N GLU A 162 14.48 7.62 -3.68
CA GLU A 162 15.27 6.46 -4.08
C GLU A 162 14.66 5.72 -5.29
N GLY A 163 13.38 5.98 -5.58
CA GLY A 163 12.64 5.32 -6.64
C GLY A 163 12.44 3.83 -6.34
N THR A 164 12.09 3.49 -5.10
CA THR A 164 11.95 2.10 -4.62
C THR A 164 10.55 1.79 -4.14
N LEU A 165 10.12 0.52 -4.29
CA LEU A 165 8.88 -0.01 -3.74
C LEU A 165 9.15 -1.31 -2.98
N ILE A 166 8.94 -1.27 -1.66
CA ILE A 166 9.25 -2.35 -0.73
C ILE A 166 7.95 -2.97 -0.21
N LEU A 167 7.92 -4.30 -0.11
CA LEU A 167 6.83 -5.05 0.52
C LEU A 167 7.22 -5.45 1.95
N PHE A 168 6.28 -5.31 2.87
CA PHE A 168 6.32 -5.92 4.20
C PHE A 168 5.11 -6.87 4.35
N ILE A 169 5.34 -8.02 4.98
CA ILE A 169 4.30 -8.99 5.34
C ILE A 169 4.33 -9.12 6.85
N ASP A 170 3.24 -8.79 7.54
CA ASP A 170 3.15 -8.76 9.01
C ASP A 170 4.33 -8.01 9.64
N ASN A 171 4.62 -6.83 9.11
CA ASN A 171 5.75 -5.96 9.47
C ASN A 171 7.16 -6.51 9.18
N VAL A 172 7.28 -7.67 8.53
CA VAL A 172 8.56 -8.23 8.08
C VAL A 172 8.85 -7.81 6.65
N GLN A 173 9.92 -7.02 6.47
CA GLN A 173 10.39 -6.58 5.16
C GLN A 173 10.79 -7.78 4.28
N GLN A 174 10.34 -7.78 3.04
CA GLN A 174 10.71 -8.81 2.05
C GLN A 174 12.02 -8.45 1.34
N PRO A 175 12.83 -9.45 0.95
CA PRO A 175 14.19 -9.22 0.45
C PRO A 175 14.24 -8.58 -0.94
N VAL A 176 13.26 -8.85 -1.80
CA VAL A 176 13.17 -8.27 -3.14
C VAL A 176 12.16 -7.13 -3.16
N TYR A 177 12.58 -6.03 -3.77
CA TYR A 177 11.82 -4.80 -3.93
C TYR A 177 11.99 -4.30 -5.38
N PHE A 178 11.11 -3.42 -5.84
CA PHE A 178 11.30 -2.75 -7.12
C PHE A 178 12.17 -1.52 -6.94
N SER A 179 13.04 -1.24 -7.90
CA SER A 179 13.92 -0.06 -7.90
C SER A 179 13.95 0.58 -9.29
N GLY A 180 14.49 1.81 -9.36
CA GLY A 180 14.58 2.56 -10.61
C GLY A 180 13.25 3.14 -11.09
N ILE A 181 12.28 3.32 -10.18
CA ILE A 181 11.00 3.99 -10.45
C ILE A 181 11.28 5.49 -10.55
N LYS A 182 11.17 6.05 -11.77
CA LYS A 182 11.47 7.47 -12.04
C LYS A 182 10.22 8.30 -12.36
N GLU A 183 9.10 7.64 -12.57
CA GLU A 183 7.84 8.26 -12.96
C GLU A 183 6.90 8.29 -11.76
N LYS A 184 5.89 9.16 -11.80
CA LYS A 184 4.79 9.15 -10.83
C LYS A 184 4.00 7.87 -10.95
N VAL A 185 3.56 7.34 -9.81
CA VAL A 185 2.83 6.07 -9.74
C VAL A 185 1.62 6.19 -8.83
N ARG A 186 0.75 5.18 -8.85
CA ARG A 186 -0.41 5.03 -7.97
C ARG A 186 -0.40 3.61 -7.39
N PHE A 187 -0.80 3.46 -6.13
CA PHE A 187 -0.99 2.13 -5.55
C PHE A 187 -2.15 1.38 -6.23
N ILE A 188 -2.00 0.06 -6.34
CA ILE A 188 -3.01 -0.84 -6.90
C ILE A 188 -3.21 -2.08 -6.03
N VAL A 189 -4.41 -2.65 -6.13
CA VAL A 189 -4.83 -3.96 -5.60
C VAL A 189 -5.66 -4.73 -6.64
#